data_AF-F8PE94-F1
#
_entry.id   AF-F8PE94-F1
#
_cell.length_a   1.000
_cell.length_b   1.000
_cell.length_c   1.000
_cell.angle_alpha   90.00
_cell.angle_beta   90.00
_cell.angle_gamma   90.00
#
_symmetry.space_group_name_H-M   'P 1'
#
loop_
_entity.id
_entity.type
_entity.pdbx_description
1 polymer ?
#
loop_
_entity_poly.entity_id
_entity_poly.type
_entity_poly.pdbx_seq_one_letter_code
_entity_poly.pdbx_strand_id
1 'polypeptide(L)'
;MPEAKVQTLMYYLGIGDTFTPFHKDLCGSSGQNLMCYTEESGSSFWFMTEGSSAPAVADYLHKLDHELDLESHVLTVEELEKAPFDVYIAEQNLGDLILVPSRSCHQVVNHGGVTVKTSWSRMTVDNLSTALYHELPIYRRVCRPEIYRVKTNIYYALLQYTKELEHCSKIEEYPTKLDIATKLWQLHDLFDDIITDEYAEDHPSIRRIPQSDVQMDSHFACDFCGADIFQSFFECSRCTDDNDKPTAIGDGIIVCPYCYVEGRTCRCGAMEAVQTKPSEDLKRLHKRAKIALEDSGIENGREHTYLSSARSGIKSQGHLGVFQAACNLQRRRLKKKVRDGSLCRVPGSVLPCKLCHMGRCFSHILENGLLHSSEAITLYHSDKTGRLWHQQHSEARSKREEAWSTVKQAEEKGSRPDVDHMLAYLATKFVTCKPIKPAHTRHGWYDKNVLVARMPAYALDATRPQNVKTSTEIYSADGSVNSRNNSLNNANVEFEPLTNDDHMHVLSPVAVAVDPSSTRPYVRASTPVTISSSSSKKRTRAVLDCVYISADRAAVGKRSSIDPPRCITSSSIPAALARVEDEEMVCD
;
A
#
# COMPACT_ATOMS: atom_id res chain seq x y z
N MET A 1 17.77 -4.05 -12.88
CA MET A 1 17.64 -2.61 -12.58
C MET A 1 17.71 -2.45 -11.06
N PRO A 2 18.87 -2.10 -10.49
CA PRO A 2 19.04 -1.95 -9.03
C PRO A 2 18.42 -0.69 -8.43
N GLU A 3 18.27 0.40 -9.21
CA GLU A 3 17.94 1.74 -8.69
C GLU A 3 16.43 2.02 -8.59
N ALA A 4 15.59 1.34 -9.38
CA ALA A 4 14.12 1.36 -9.23
C ALA A 4 13.59 0.48 -8.08
N LYS A 5 14.47 -0.06 -7.23
CA LYS A 5 14.09 -0.99 -6.15
C LYS A 5 13.60 -0.22 -4.93
N VAL A 6 12.40 -0.54 -4.52
CA VAL A 6 11.86 -0.14 -3.21
C VAL A 6 12.77 -0.68 -2.11
N GLN A 7 13.30 0.21 -1.25
CA GLN A 7 14.03 -0.17 -0.05
C GLN A 7 13.03 -0.47 1.07
N THR A 8 13.17 -1.62 1.72
CA THR A 8 12.27 -2.06 2.79
C THR A 8 13.01 -2.33 4.10
N LEU A 9 14.34 -2.29 4.10
CA LEU A 9 15.15 -2.57 5.28
C LEU A 9 15.09 -1.38 6.24
N MET A 10 14.70 -1.65 7.48
CA MET A 10 14.59 -0.69 8.56
C MET A 10 15.29 -1.22 9.82
N TYR A 11 15.78 -0.29 10.64
CA TYR A 11 16.34 -0.58 11.96
C TYR A 11 15.52 0.15 13.00
N TYR A 12 15.02 -0.59 13.99
CA TYR A 12 14.28 -0.03 15.10
C TYR A 12 15.10 -0.11 16.37
N LEU A 13 15.30 1.03 17.03
CA LEU A 13 15.84 1.13 18.37
C LEU A 13 14.68 1.40 19.33
N GLY A 14 14.32 0.41 20.13
CA GLY A 14 13.28 0.52 21.14
C GLY A 14 13.90 0.70 22.52
N ILE A 15 13.41 1.65 23.29
CA ILE A 15 13.68 1.74 24.73
C ILE A 15 12.51 1.08 25.46
N GLY A 16 12.72 0.52 26.66
CA GLY A 16 11.62 0.03 27.50
C GLY A 16 10.46 1.03 27.59
N ASP A 17 9.24 0.51 27.60
CA ASP A 17 7.98 1.25 27.66
C ASP A 17 7.74 2.19 26.47
N THR A 18 8.36 1.92 25.32
CA THR A 18 8.00 2.53 24.04
C THR A 18 7.02 1.67 23.26
N PHE A 19 6.14 2.34 22.51
CA PHE A 19 5.02 1.73 21.82
C PHE A 19 5.06 2.04 20.33
N THR A 20 4.75 1.03 19.52
CA THR A 20 4.35 1.23 18.12
C THR A 20 2.82 1.13 18.05
N PRO A 21 2.12 2.16 17.54
CA PRO A 21 0.67 2.17 17.35
C PRO A 21 0.14 0.96 16.57
N PHE A 22 -1.16 0.67 16.73
CA PHE A 22 -1.82 -0.42 16.00
C PHE A 22 -1.87 -0.06 14.51
N HIS A 23 -1.29 -0.92 13.66
CA HIS A 23 -1.16 -0.64 12.22
C HIS A 23 -1.09 -1.94 11.39
N LYS A 24 -1.04 -1.79 10.07
CA LYS A 24 -0.72 -2.86 9.11
C LYS A 24 0.60 -2.53 8.42
N ASP A 25 1.35 -3.56 8.04
CA ASP A 25 2.50 -3.37 7.16
C ASP A 25 2.09 -2.72 5.83
N LEU A 26 2.98 -1.86 5.31
CA LEU A 26 2.71 -1.05 4.12
C LEU A 26 2.30 -1.90 2.92
N CYS A 27 1.29 -1.42 2.20
CA CYS A 27 0.77 -1.99 0.96
C CYS A 27 0.42 -3.49 1.09
N GLY A 28 -0.06 -3.95 2.24
CA GLY A 28 -0.44 -5.36 2.43
C GLY A 28 0.74 -6.31 2.24
N SER A 29 1.96 -5.84 2.46
CA SER A 29 3.15 -6.67 2.48
C SER A 29 3.16 -7.58 3.71
N SER A 30 4.02 -8.60 3.67
CA SER A 30 4.34 -9.37 4.87
C SER A 30 5.62 -8.82 5.49
N GLY A 31 5.60 -8.52 6.78
CA GLY A 31 6.74 -8.05 7.54
C GLY A 31 7.61 -9.18 8.10
N GLN A 32 8.88 -8.87 8.28
CA GLN A 32 9.85 -9.68 8.99
C GLN A 32 10.51 -8.80 10.03
N ASN A 33 10.68 -9.29 11.25
CA ASN A 33 11.32 -8.55 12.33
C ASN A 33 12.23 -9.47 13.13
N LEU A 34 13.55 -9.26 13.02
CA LEU A 34 14.57 -10.02 13.75
C LEU A 34 15.06 -9.20 14.92
N MET A 35 14.95 -9.72 16.14
CA MET A 35 15.57 -9.12 17.32
C MET A 35 17.07 -9.38 17.29
N CYS A 36 17.86 -8.34 16.99
CA CYS A 36 19.30 -8.46 16.77
C CYS A 36 20.12 -8.15 18.03
N TYR A 37 19.58 -7.33 18.93
CA TYR A 37 20.23 -6.98 20.18
C TYR A 37 19.20 -6.65 21.25
N THR A 38 19.53 -7.00 22.49
CA THR A 38 18.79 -6.60 23.68
C THR A 38 19.81 -6.23 24.76
N GLU A 39 19.58 -5.13 25.47
CA GLU A 39 20.27 -4.79 26.70
C GLU A 39 19.56 -5.50 27.86
N GLU A 40 20.33 -6.16 28.74
CA GLU A 40 19.82 -6.91 29.88
C GLU A 40 18.70 -7.91 29.49
N SER A 41 17.52 -7.79 30.10
CA SER A 41 16.32 -8.58 29.82
C SER A 41 15.33 -7.85 28.90
N GLY A 42 15.82 -6.99 27.99
CA GLY A 42 14.98 -6.30 27.02
C GLY A 42 14.24 -7.28 26.11
N SER A 43 12.93 -7.09 25.94
CA SER A 43 12.09 -7.92 25.07
C SER A 43 11.02 -7.07 24.38
N SER A 44 10.19 -7.69 23.54
CA SER A 44 9.08 -6.98 22.90
C SER A 44 7.83 -7.82 22.79
N PHE A 45 6.71 -7.27 23.25
CA PHE A 45 5.41 -7.90 23.14
C PHE A 45 4.73 -7.45 21.85
N TRP A 46 4.34 -8.43 21.05
CA TRP A 46 3.62 -8.26 19.80
C TRP A 46 2.17 -8.65 20.02
N PHE A 47 1.26 -7.72 19.75
CA PHE A 47 -0.19 -7.97 19.75
C PHE A 47 -0.63 -7.97 18.30
N MET A 48 -1.17 -9.08 17.81
CA MET A 48 -1.43 -9.30 16.39
C MET A 48 -2.81 -9.89 16.16
N THR A 49 -3.44 -9.58 15.03
CA THR A 49 -4.70 -10.22 14.60
C THR A 49 -4.48 -11.16 13.43
N GLU A 50 -5.47 -11.99 13.12
CA GLU A 50 -5.56 -12.57 11.77
C GLU A 50 -5.68 -11.45 10.73
N GLY A 51 -5.15 -11.65 9.52
CA GLY A 51 -5.24 -10.67 8.44
C GLY A 51 -6.68 -10.44 7.94
N SER A 52 -7.52 -11.48 8.04
CA SER A 52 -8.97 -11.43 7.76
C SER A 52 -9.73 -10.47 8.67
N SER A 53 -9.20 -10.20 9.88
CA SER A 53 -9.83 -9.29 10.86
C SER A 53 -9.57 -7.81 10.58
N ALA A 54 -8.74 -7.46 9.60
CA ALA A 54 -8.41 -6.06 9.30
C ALA A 54 -9.65 -5.14 9.11
N PRO A 55 -10.74 -5.55 8.44
CA PRO A 55 -11.95 -4.73 8.34
C PRO A 55 -12.62 -4.48 9.70
N ALA A 56 -12.66 -5.49 10.58
CA ALA A 56 -13.23 -5.40 11.91
C ALA A 56 -12.38 -4.52 12.84
N VAL A 57 -11.05 -4.59 12.71
CA VAL A 57 -10.12 -3.68 13.39
C VAL A 57 -10.37 -2.24 12.99
N ALA A 58 -10.47 -1.95 11.69
CA ALA A 58 -10.77 -0.61 11.21
C ALA A 58 -12.12 -0.10 11.73
N ASP A 59 -13.18 -0.92 11.68
CA ASP A 59 -14.49 -0.57 12.24
C ASP A 59 -14.44 -0.30 13.75
N TYR A 60 -13.60 -1.02 14.49
CA TYR A 60 -13.43 -0.82 15.92
C TYR A 60 -12.69 0.49 16.22
N LEU A 61 -11.58 0.78 15.53
CA LEU A 61 -10.85 2.04 15.68
C LEU A 61 -11.71 3.25 15.27
N HIS A 62 -12.55 3.12 14.24
CA HIS A 62 -13.51 4.18 13.87
C HIS A 62 -14.52 4.48 14.99
N LYS A 63 -14.95 3.47 15.77
CA LYS A 63 -15.80 3.69 16.97
C LYS A 63 -15.06 4.42 18.09
N LEU A 64 -13.73 4.33 18.09
CA LEU A 64 -12.83 5.04 19.00
C LEU A 64 -12.33 6.38 18.42
N ASP A 65 -12.89 6.84 17.29
CA ASP A 65 -12.49 8.07 16.59
C ASP A 65 -11.03 8.07 16.07
N HIS A 66 -10.51 6.89 15.75
CA HIS A 66 -9.18 6.68 15.19
C HIS A 66 -9.23 6.00 13.82
N GLU A 67 -8.24 6.28 12.98
CA GLU A 67 -8.07 5.62 11.68
C GLU A 67 -6.87 4.69 11.73
N LEU A 68 -7.10 3.40 11.42
CA LEU A 68 -6.08 2.35 11.46
C LEU A 68 -4.88 2.71 10.58
N ASP A 69 -5.15 3.15 9.36
CA ASP A 69 -4.11 3.44 8.37
C ASP A 69 -3.37 4.77 8.62
N LEU A 70 -3.72 5.53 9.67
CA LEU A 70 -2.98 6.71 10.11
C LEU A 70 -2.05 6.45 11.30
N GLU A 71 -2.03 5.22 11.85
CA GLU A 71 -1.10 4.78 12.90
C GLU A 71 -1.08 5.70 14.13
N SER A 72 -2.26 6.20 14.52
CA SER A 72 -2.37 7.27 15.52
C SER A 72 -2.69 6.79 16.94
N HIS A 73 -2.99 5.51 17.13
CA HIS A 73 -3.51 5.00 18.39
C HIS A 73 -2.86 3.67 18.80
N VAL A 74 -2.49 3.57 20.08
CA VAL A 74 -2.07 2.32 20.73
C VAL A 74 -3.27 1.85 21.53
N LEU A 75 -3.79 0.65 21.24
CA LEU A 75 -4.90 0.10 22.00
C LEU A 75 -4.42 -0.36 23.38
N THR A 76 -5.15 0.07 24.40
CA THR A 76 -4.98 -0.41 25.78
C THR A 76 -5.45 -1.85 25.92
N VAL A 77 -5.04 -2.53 26.99
CA VAL A 77 -5.47 -3.91 27.27
C VAL A 77 -7.00 -3.98 27.45
N GLU A 78 -7.59 -2.98 28.11
CA GLU A 78 -9.04 -2.87 28.33
C GLU A 78 -9.82 -2.60 27.04
N GLU A 79 -9.21 -1.92 26.06
CA GLU A 79 -9.79 -1.77 24.72
C GLU A 79 -9.66 -3.05 23.91
N LEU A 80 -8.53 -3.75 24.00
CA LEU A 80 -8.34 -5.05 23.32
C LEU A 80 -9.28 -6.12 23.89
N GLU A 81 -9.54 -6.12 25.19
CA GLU A 81 -10.50 -7.02 25.84
C GLU A 81 -11.94 -6.85 25.29
N LYS A 82 -12.30 -5.63 24.88
CA LYS A 82 -13.63 -5.31 24.32
C LYS A 82 -13.70 -5.44 22.80
N ALA A 83 -12.58 -5.76 22.15
CA ALA A 83 -12.51 -5.82 20.70
C ALA A 83 -13.35 -6.98 20.16
N PRO A 84 -14.03 -6.81 19.00
CA PRO A 84 -14.85 -7.86 18.40
C PRO A 84 -14.03 -8.86 17.56
N PHE A 85 -12.72 -8.97 17.81
CA PHE A 85 -11.77 -9.81 17.07
C PHE A 85 -10.72 -10.36 18.02
N ASP A 86 -10.12 -11.48 17.63
CA ASP A 86 -9.12 -12.17 18.45
C ASP A 86 -7.74 -11.49 18.33
N VAL A 87 -6.99 -11.51 19.44
CA VAL A 87 -5.65 -10.95 19.54
C VAL A 87 -4.69 -12.01 20.05
N TYR A 88 -3.63 -12.24 19.28
CA TYR A 88 -2.52 -13.14 19.60
C TYR A 88 -1.37 -12.33 20.16
N ILE A 89 -0.85 -12.74 21.31
CA ILE A 89 0.25 -12.05 22.00
C ILE A 89 1.48 -12.96 21.99
N ALA A 90 2.61 -12.44 21.51
CA ALA A 90 3.89 -13.12 21.53
C ALA A 90 4.98 -12.22 22.14
N GLU A 91 5.82 -12.78 23.00
CA GLU A 91 7.05 -12.12 23.45
C GLU A 91 8.20 -12.48 22.51
N GLN A 92 8.89 -11.47 22.00
CA GLN A 92 10.06 -11.58 21.15
C GLN A 92 11.33 -11.31 21.98
N ASN A 93 12.20 -12.33 22.06
CA ASN A 93 13.51 -12.26 22.72
C ASN A 93 14.65 -12.15 21.71
N LEU A 94 15.88 -11.95 22.20
CA LEU A 94 17.08 -11.90 21.38
C LEU A 94 17.21 -13.13 20.47
N GLY A 95 17.37 -12.89 19.17
CA GLY A 95 17.49 -13.94 18.16
C GLY A 95 16.15 -14.40 17.57
N ASP A 96 15.01 -14.00 18.14
CA ASP A 96 13.70 -14.38 17.60
C ASP A 96 13.34 -13.59 16.34
N LEU A 97 12.79 -14.31 15.37
CA LEU A 97 12.22 -13.76 14.14
C LEU A 97 10.68 -13.79 14.23
N ILE A 98 10.08 -12.60 14.23
CA ILE A 98 8.63 -12.44 14.08
C ILE A 98 8.31 -12.30 12.58
N LEU A 99 7.33 -13.08 12.13
CA LEU A 99 6.76 -12.99 10.79
C LEU A 99 5.38 -12.37 10.91
N VAL A 100 5.19 -11.22 10.27
CA VAL A 100 3.91 -10.51 10.24
C VAL A 100 3.17 -10.91 8.96
N PRO A 101 2.03 -11.61 9.05
CA PRO A 101 1.24 -11.94 7.87
C PRO A 101 0.66 -10.69 7.21
N SER A 102 0.41 -10.80 5.89
CA SER A 102 -0.30 -9.77 5.13
C SER A 102 -1.59 -9.34 5.84
N ARG A 103 -1.79 -8.02 5.97
CA ARG A 103 -2.96 -7.38 6.60
C ARG A 103 -3.17 -7.71 8.08
N SER A 104 -2.26 -8.43 8.73
CA SER A 104 -2.30 -8.60 10.18
C SER A 104 -2.13 -7.23 10.83
N CYS A 105 -3.14 -6.82 11.60
CA CYS A 105 -3.08 -5.58 12.35
C CYS A 105 -2.30 -5.86 13.64
N HIS A 106 -1.35 -4.99 13.96
CA HIS A 106 -0.46 -5.24 15.08
C HIS A 106 0.04 -3.97 15.78
N GLN A 107 0.33 -4.09 17.08
CA GLN A 107 1.10 -3.12 17.86
C GLN A 107 2.25 -3.83 18.59
N VAL A 108 3.26 -3.05 18.94
CA VAL A 108 4.46 -3.55 19.60
C VAL A 108 4.73 -2.75 20.86
N VAL A 109 5.04 -3.44 21.95
CA VAL A 109 5.43 -2.84 23.23
C VAL A 109 6.83 -3.33 23.57
N ASN A 110 7.80 -2.42 23.64
CA ASN A 110 9.14 -2.77 24.12
C ASN A 110 9.13 -2.81 25.65
N HIS A 111 9.76 -3.81 26.25
CA HIS A 111 9.80 -4.01 27.69
C HIS A 111 11.24 -4.18 28.19
N GLY A 112 11.54 -3.69 29.38
CA GLY A 112 12.85 -3.82 30.01
C GLY A 112 13.89 -2.88 29.40
N GLY A 113 15.06 -3.44 29.04
CA GLY A 113 16.19 -2.68 28.48
C GLY A 113 15.98 -2.26 27.01
N VAL A 114 17.03 -1.70 26.42
CA VAL A 114 17.05 -1.34 24.99
C VAL A 114 16.92 -2.58 24.10
N THR A 115 16.13 -2.49 23.03
CA THR A 115 16.02 -3.51 21.99
C THR A 115 16.42 -2.92 20.63
N VAL A 116 17.07 -3.74 19.80
CA VAL A 116 17.37 -3.39 18.41
C VAL A 116 16.84 -4.47 17.50
N LYS A 117 15.99 -4.07 16.56
CA LYS A 117 15.38 -4.98 15.58
C LYS A 117 15.75 -4.57 14.17
N THR A 118 16.06 -5.56 13.35
CA THR A 118 16.15 -5.40 11.89
C THR A 118 14.85 -5.87 11.27
N SER A 119 14.25 -5.04 10.44
CA SER A 119 12.98 -5.35 9.80
C SER A 119 13.03 -5.15 8.29
N TRP A 120 12.30 -5.98 7.56
CA TRP A 120 12.09 -5.80 6.14
C TRP A 120 10.73 -6.36 5.70
N SER A 121 10.21 -5.85 4.60
CA SER A 121 8.96 -6.33 4.01
C SER A 121 9.21 -7.16 2.75
N ARG A 122 8.29 -8.09 2.48
CA ARG A 122 8.23 -8.89 1.25
C ARG A 122 6.89 -8.74 0.56
N MET A 123 6.93 -8.60 -0.76
CA MET A 123 5.76 -8.59 -1.65
C MET A 123 5.76 -9.84 -2.54
N THR A 124 4.78 -10.72 -2.36
CA THR A 124 4.46 -11.80 -3.30
C THR A 124 3.41 -11.35 -4.31
N VAL A 125 3.08 -12.20 -5.30
CA VAL A 125 1.97 -11.93 -6.24
C VAL A 125 0.64 -11.82 -5.51
N ASP A 126 0.40 -12.65 -4.49
CA ASP A 126 -0.80 -12.55 -3.64
C ASP A 126 -0.82 -11.25 -2.84
N ASN A 127 0.33 -10.78 -2.34
CA ASN A 127 0.41 -9.47 -1.70
C ASN A 127 0.11 -8.34 -2.69
N LEU A 128 0.57 -8.42 -3.95
CA LEU A 128 0.25 -7.42 -4.98
C LEU A 128 -1.25 -7.35 -5.27
N SER A 129 -1.92 -8.51 -5.36
CA SER A 129 -3.38 -8.59 -5.48
C SER A 129 -4.07 -7.94 -4.28
N THR A 130 -3.66 -8.33 -3.08
CA THR A 130 -4.18 -7.79 -1.82
C THR A 130 -4.02 -6.28 -1.76
N ALA A 131 -2.83 -5.77 -2.11
CA ALA A 131 -2.52 -4.36 -2.10
C ALA A 131 -3.41 -3.58 -3.08
N LEU A 132 -3.53 -4.07 -4.32
CA LEU A 132 -4.28 -3.41 -5.38
C LEU A 132 -5.76 -3.24 -5.01
N TYR A 133 -6.37 -4.29 -4.46
CA TYR A 133 -7.81 -4.32 -4.19
C TYR A 133 -8.20 -3.85 -2.80
N HIS A 134 -7.39 -4.09 -1.76
CA HIS A 134 -7.85 -3.87 -0.38
C HIS A 134 -7.07 -2.78 0.36
N GLU A 135 -5.85 -2.45 -0.04
CA GLU A 135 -5.04 -1.46 0.67
C GLU A 135 -4.98 -0.12 -0.08
N LEU A 136 -4.61 -0.13 -1.36
CA LEU A 136 -4.49 1.12 -2.13
C LEU A 136 -5.79 1.95 -2.18
N PRO A 137 -6.99 1.35 -2.32
CA PRO A 137 -8.23 2.12 -2.27
C PRO A 137 -8.43 2.83 -0.92
N ILE A 138 -8.09 2.17 0.20
CA ILE A 138 -8.14 2.78 1.53
C ILE A 138 -7.11 3.90 1.64
N TYR A 139 -5.87 3.65 1.21
CA TYR A 139 -4.76 4.61 1.25
C TYR A 139 -5.15 5.90 0.53
N ARG A 140 -5.80 5.79 -0.63
CA ARG A 140 -6.32 6.96 -1.37
C ARG A 140 -7.36 7.74 -0.58
N ARG A 141 -8.26 7.06 0.15
CA ARG A 141 -9.32 7.73 0.94
C ARG A 141 -8.73 8.45 2.14
N VAL A 142 -7.86 7.79 2.91
CA VAL A 142 -7.26 8.35 4.14
C VAL A 142 -6.03 9.24 3.88
N CYS A 143 -5.50 9.21 2.66
CA CYS A 143 -4.28 9.90 2.21
C CYS A 143 -2.98 9.35 2.83
N ARG A 144 -2.86 8.02 2.88
CA ARG A 144 -1.62 7.33 3.23
C ARG A 144 -0.73 7.20 1.98
N PRO A 145 0.52 7.69 1.99
CA PRO A 145 1.43 7.55 0.86
C PRO A 145 1.67 6.08 0.46
N GLU A 146 1.71 5.83 -0.86
CA GLU A 146 2.04 4.53 -1.42
C GLU A 146 3.56 4.41 -1.61
N ILE A 147 4.23 3.63 -0.76
CA ILE A 147 5.68 3.48 -0.81
C ILE A 147 6.11 2.40 -1.82
N TYR A 148 5.33 1.33 -1.97
CA TYR A 148 5.75 0.13 -2.70
C TYR A 148 5.35 0.08 -4.18
N ARG A 149 4.79 1.16 -4.73
CA ARG A 149 4.53 1.34 -6.17
C ARG A 149 3.90 0.09 -6.81
N VAL A 150 2.78 -0.36 -6.27
CA VAL A 150 2.19 -1.69 -6.50
C VAL A 150 1.89 -1.92 -7.97
N LYS A 151 1.28 -0.94 -8.67
CA LYS A 151 0.99 -1.04 -10.10
C LYS A 151 2.26 -1.20 -10.94
N THR A 152 3.32 -0.47 -10.57
CA THR A 152 4.64 -0.55 -11.20
C THR A 152 5.27 -1.93 -10.98
N ASN A 153 5.18 -2.47 -9.76
CA ASN A 153 5.64 -3.82 -9.44
C ASN A 153 4.87 -4.89 -10.23
N ILE A 154 3.55 -4.77 -10.38
CA ILE A 154 2.75 -5.68 -11.22
C ILE A 154 3.23 -5.62 -12.67
N TYR A 155 3.42 -4.43 -13.24
CA TYR A 155 3.92 -4.26 -14.60
C TYR A 155 5.28 -4.94 -14.83
N TYR A 156 6.26 -4.72 -13.95
CA TYR A 156 7.59 -5.32 -14.10
C TYR A 156 7.61 -6.82 -13.80
N ALA A 157 6.81 -7.28 -12.84
CA ALA A 157 6.63 -8.71 -12.60
C ALA A 157 6.01 -9.39 -13.82
N LEU A 158 4.95 -8.82 -14.41
CA LEU A 158 4.33 -9.31 -15.64
C LEU A 158 5.37 -9.40 -16.77
N LEU A 159 6.16 -8.34 -16.97
CA LEU A 159 7.23 -8.31 -17.98
C LEU A 159 8.26 -9.42 -17.76
N GLN A 160 8.68 -9.65 -16.52
CA GLN A 160 9.68 -10.65 -16.18
C GLN A 160 9.14 -12.07 -16.35
N TYR A 161 7.97 -12.38 -15.78
CA TYR A 161 7.34 -13.69 -15.89
C TYR A 161 6.94 -14.03 -17.34
N THR A 162 6.56 -13.03 -18.15
CA THR A 162 6.32 -13.22 -19.59
C THR A 162 7.60 -13.68 -20.29
N LYS A 163 8.73 -13.00 -20.03
CA LYS A 163 10.02 -13.40 -20.59
C LYS A 163 10.41 -14.80 -20.13
N GLU A 164 10.31 -15.09 -18.84
CA GLU A 164 10.66 -16.40 -18.29
C GLU A 164 9.83 -17.51 -18.96
N LEU A 165 8.51 -17.34 -19.09
CA LEU A 165 7.65 -18.34 -19.73
C LEU A 165 8.00 -18.54 -21.21
N GLU A 166 8.27 -17.47 -21.96
CA GLU A 166 8.72 -17.54 -23.36
C GLU A 166 10.03 -18.33 -23.50
N HIS A 167 10.93 -18.26 -22.50
CA HIS A 167 12.19 -19.01 -22.50
C HIS A 167 12.03 -20.46 -22.00
N CYS A 168 11.07 -20.75 -21.12
CA CYS A 168 10.77 -22.10 -20.64
C CYS A 168 10.31 -23.05 -21.75
N SER A 169 9.85 -22.53 -22.89
CA SER A 169 9.56 -23.34 -24.09
C SER A 169 10.76 -24.18 -24.58
N LYS A 170 11.99 -23.90 -24.10
CA LYS A 170 13.24 -24.57 -24.50
C LYS A 170 13.77 -25.59 -23.49
N ILE A 171 13.21 -25.72 -22.28
CA ILE A 171 13.74 -26.57 -21.20
C ILE A 171 12.57 -27.32 -20.53
N GLU A 172 12.61 -28.66 -20.52
CA GLU A 172 11.58 -29.54 -19.93
C GLU A 172 11.66 -29.60 -18.39
N GLU A 173 11.47 -28.47 -17.69
CA GLU A 173 11.26 -28.44 -16.24
C GLU A 173 9.80 -28.14 -15.91
N TYR A 174 8.95 -29.17 -16.00
CA TYR A 174 7.50 -29.08 -15.87
C TYR A 174 7.01 -28.40 -14.55
N PRO A 175 7.61 -28.65 -13.36
CA PRO A 175 7.18 -27.98 -12.13
C PRO A 175 7.43 -26.47 -12.14
N THR A 176 8.55 -26.04 -12.74
CA THR A 176 8.95 -24.63 -12.81
C THR A 176 8.08 -23.86 -13.82
N LYS A 177 7.79 -24.46 -14.98
CA LYS A 177 6.95 -23.86 -16.02
C LYS A 177 5.51 -23.64 -15.52
N LEU A 178 4.94 -24.59 -14.78
CA LEU A 178 3.59 -24.46 -14.20
C LEU A 178 3.49 -23.32 -13.17
N ASP A 179 4.49 -23.19 -12.29
CA ASP A 179 4.54 -22.10 -11.29
C ASP A 179 4.64 -20.72 -11.97
N ILE A 180 5.52 -20.58 -12.97
CA ILE A 180 5.68 -19.36 -13.77
C ILE A 180 4.36 -19.00 -14.46
N ALA A 181 3.74 -19.95 -15.17
CA ALA A 181 2.48 -19.72 -15.88
C ALA A 181 1.34 -19.34 -14.91
N THR A 182 1.26 -20.02 -13.76
CA THR A 182 0.26 -19.72 -12.73
C THR A 182 0.42 -18.29 -12.22
N LYS A 183 1.64 -17.88 -11.85
CA LYS A 183 1.91 -16.49 -11.41
C LYS A 183 1.63 -15.47 -12.52
N LEU A 184 1.98 -15.81 -13.77
CA LEU A 184 1.74 -14.95 -14.91
C LEU A 184 0.25 -14.74 -15.19
N TRP A 185 -0.59 -15.78 -15.05
CA TRP A 185 -2.06 -15.64 -15.12
C TRP A 185 -2.59 -14.64 -14.09
N GLN A 186 -2.14 -14.73 -12.83
CA GLN A 186 -2.55 -13.78 -11.79
C GLN A 186 -2.12 -12.35 -12.11
N LEU A 187 -0.85 -12.17 -12.51
CA LEU A 187 -0.33 -10.87 -12.88
C LEU A 187 -1.03 -10.29 -14.11
N HIS A 188 -1.41 -11.14 -15.06
CA HIS A 188 -2.18 -10.75 -16.24
C HIS A 188 -3.54 -10.21 -15.82
N ASP A 189 -4.28 -10.91 -14.95
CA ASP A 189 -5.59 -10.46 -14.45
C ASP A 189 -5.46 -9.13 -13.67
N LEU A 190 -4.46 -9.00 -12.80
CA LEU A 190 -4.20 -7.73 -12.09
C LEU A 190 -3.85 -6.59 -13.06
N PHE A 191 -3.07 -6.88 -14.10
CA PHE A 191 -2.67 -5.89 -15.07
C PHE A 191 -3.81 -5.49 -16.00
N ASP A 192 -4.72 -6.42 -16.32
CA ASP A 192 -5.95 -6.14 -17.07
C ASP A 192 -6.83 -5.11 -16.36
N ASP A 193 -6.97 -5.24 -15.03
CA ASP A 193 -7.67 -4.24 -14.21
C ASP A 193 -6.96 -2.89 -14.24
N ILE A 194 -5.63 -2.89 -14.14
CA ILE A 194 -4.84 -1.66 -14.20
C ILE A 194 -5.00 -0.97 -15.56
N ILE A 195 -4.88 -1.69 -16.69
CA ILE A 195 -5.01 -1.06 -18.01
C ILE A 195 -6.44 -0.58 -18.27
N THR A 196 -7.44 -1.25 -17.71
CA THR A 196 -8.84 -0.84 -17.79
C THR A 196 -9.07 0.46 -17.02
N ASP A 197 -8.55 0.55 -15.80
CA ASP A 197 -8.60 1.78 -14.99
C ASP A 197 -7.92 2.98 -15.66
N GLU A 198 -6.79 2.73 -16.32
CA GLU A 198 -5.96 3.76 -16.97
C GLU A 198 -6.43 4.07 -18.40
N TYR A 199 -7.47 3.39 -18.89
CA TYR A 199 -7.97 3.58 -20.25
C TYR A 199 -8.68 4.93 -20.41
N ALA A 200 -8.46 5.55 -21.57
CA ALA A 200 -9.26 6.65 -22.10
C ALA A 200 -9.39 6.52 -23.63
N GLU A 201 -10.57 6.79 -24.17
CA GLU A 201 -10.88 6.74 -25.60
C GLU A 201 -10.06 7.75 -26.42
N ASP A 202 -9.78 8.90 -25.81
CA ASP A 202 -8.99 10.00 -26.39
C ASP A 202 -7.50 9.92 -26.07
N HIS A 203 -6.98 8.77 -25.59
CA HIS A 203 -5.57 8.58 -25.23
C HIS A 203 -4.54 9.07 -26.26
N PRO A 204 -4.75 9.00 -27.59
CA PRO A 204 -3.76 9.50 -28.55
C PRO A 204 -3.58 11.02 -28.51
N SER A 205 -4.59 11.75 -28.02
CA SER A 205 -4.62 13.21 -27.94
C SER A 205 -4.23 13.77 -26.57
N ILE A 206 -4.08 12.90 -25.56
CA ILE A 206 -3.72 13.30 -24.20
C ILE A 206 -2.24 13.72 -24.18
N ARG A 207 -1.94 14.79 -23.43
CA ARG A 207 -0.58 15.29 -23.25
C ARG A 207 0.29 14.21 -22.60
N ARG A 208 1.55 14.11 -23.03
CA ARG A 208 2.49 13.09 -22.55
C ARG A 208 3.78 13.73 -22.07
N ILE A 209 4.41 13.07 -21.11
CA ILE A 209 5.79 13.38 -20.72
C ILE A 209 6.70 13.06 -21.92
N PRO A 210 7.53 13.99 -22.41
CA PRO A 210 8.49 13.70 -23.45
C PRO A 210 9.45 12.60 -22.99
N GLN A 211 9.73 11.63 -23.86
CA GLN A 211 10.58 10.49 -23.50
C GLN A 211 12.02 10.91 -23.13
N SER A 212 12.49 12.06 -23.63
CA SER A 212 13.75 12.69 -23.25
C SER A 212 13.79 13.15 -21.79
N ASP A 213 12.63 13.43 -21.21
CA ASP A 213 12.49 14.07 -19.90
C ASP A 213 12.14 13.04 -18.82
N VAL A 214 11.81 11.81 -19.24
CA VAL A 214 11.65 10.68 -18.32
C VAL A 214 13.04 10.26 -17.84
N GLN A 215 13.48 10.84 -16.73
CA GLN A 215 14.61 10.28 -15.99
C GLN A 215 14.26 8.86 -15.55
N MET A 216 15.23 7.95 -15.59
CA MET A 216 15.01 6.52 -15.31
C MET A 216 14.33 6.26 -13.95
N ASP A 217 14.46 7.19 -12.99
CA ASP A 217 13.93 7.12 -11.63
C ASP A 217 12.84 8.16 -11.31
N SER A 218 12.36 8.90 -12.31
CA SER A 218 11.27 9.86 -12.11
C SER A 218 9.98 9.13 -11.72
N HIS A 219 9.53 9.35 -10.48
CA HIS A 219 8.26 8.85 -9.97
C HIS A 219 7.41 10.04 -9.55
N PHE A 220 6.12 9.98 -9.88
CA PHE A 220 5.16 11.01 -9.52
C PHE A 220 4.23 10.45 -8.45
N ALA A 221 3.89 11.29 -7.48
CA ALA A 221 2.89 10.98 -6.47
C ALA A 221 1.74 11.99 -6.55
N CYS A 222 0.55 11.54 -6.19
CA CYS A 222 -0.60 12.43 -6.04
C CYS A 222 -0.37 13.41 -4.88
N ASP A 223 -0.40 14.71 -5.15
CA ASP A 223 -0.25 15.77 -4.13
C ASP A 223 -1.44 15.85 -3.16
N PHE A 224 -2.54 15.14 -3.44
CA PHE A 224 -3.64 15.01 -2.50
C PHE A 224 -3.47 13.77 -1.61
N CYS A 225 -3.42 12.57 -2.18
CA CYS A 225 -3.49 11.33 -1.39
C CYS A 225 -2.17 10.57 -1.24
N GLY A 226 -1.11 10.96 -1.95
CA GLY A 226 0.19 10.28 -1.91
C GLY A 226 0.26 8.95 -2.69
N ALA A 227 -0.75 8.62 -3.50
CA ALA A 227 -0.70 7.43 -4.37
C ALA A 227 0.36 7.57 -5.47
N ASP A 228 1.02 6.46 -5.83
CA ASP A 228 1.96 6.40 -6.95
C ASP A 228 1.21 6.59 -8.28
N ILE A 229 1.77 7.41 -9.16
CA ILE A 229 1.22 7.65 -10.49
C ILE A 229 1.89 6.68 -11.47
N PHE A 230 1.19 5.59 -11.75
CA PHE A 230 1.66 4.58 -12.70
C PHE A 230 1.63 5.06 -14.16
N GLN A 231 0.51 5.64 -14.60
CA GLN A 231 0.25 5.93 -16.00
C GLN A 231 -0.39 7.29 -16.22
N SER A 232 -1.54 7.58 -15.59
CA SER A 232 -2.30 8.79 -15.88
C SER A 232 -2.47 9.68 -14.65
N PHE A 233 -2.49 10.99 -14.86
CA PHE A 233 -2.75 11.98 -13.81
C PHE A 233 -3.35 13.26 -14.36
N PHE A 234 -3.75 14.16 -13.46
CA PHE A 234 -4.18 15.52 -13.78
C PHE A 234 -3.17 16.50 -13.21
N GLU A 235 -2.74 17.46 -14.01
CA GLU A 235 -1.71 18.45 -13.63
C GLU A 235 -2.27 19.88 -13.65
N CYS A 236 -1.86 20.71 -12.69
CA CYS A 236 -2.04 22.15 -12.74
C CYS A 236 -0.72 22.89 -12.56
N SER A 237 -0.31 23.64 -13.58
CA SER A 237 0.92 24.44 -13.54
C SER A 237 0.78 25.81 -12.87
N ARG A 238 -0.42 26.16 -12.40
CA ARG A 238 -0.71 27.51 -11.84
C ARG A 238 -0.78 27.55 -10.33
N CYS A 239 -0.94 26.40 -9.67
CA CYS A 239 -1.18 26.31 -8.23
C CYS A 239 0.06 25.84 -7.46
N THR A 240 1.24 26.00 -8.04
CA THR A 240 2.52 25.70 -7.40
C THR A 240 2.90 26.78 -6.38
N ASP A 241 4.01 26.57 -5.67
CA ASP A 241 4.59 27.57 -4.79
C ASP A 241 5.11 28.78 -5.59
N ASP A 242 4.99 29.98 -5.02
CA ASP A 242 5.21 31.25 -5.72
C ASP A 242 6.64 31.43 -6.26
N ASN A 243 7.61 30.62 -5.82
CA ASN A 243 9.00 30.65 -6.25
C ASN A 243 9.36 29.61 -7.34
N ASP A 244 8.52 28.59 -7.56
CA ASP A 244 8.78 27.51 -8.52
C ASP A 244 7.72 27.53 -9.63
N LYS A 245 8.08 28.18 -10.74
CA LYS A 245 7.30 28.03 -11.98
C LYS A 245 7.61 26.64 -12.55
N PRO A 246 6.58 25.81 -12.83
CA PRO A 246 6.77 24.52 -13.47
C PRO A 246 7.60 24.66 -14.75
N THR A 247 8.72 23.95 -14.81
CA THR A 247 9.63 23.98 -15.95
C THR A 247 9.40 22.82 -16.89
N ALA A 248 8.94 21.70 -16.34
CA ALA A 248 8.62 20.47 -17.04
C ALA A 248 7.24 19.92 -16.64
N ILE A 249 6.77 18.91 -17.37
CA ILE A 249 5.57 18.15 -17.00
C ILE A 249 5.88 17.34 -15.75
N GLY A 250 5.03 17.47 -14.75
CA GLY A 250 5.18 16.82 -13.45
C GLY A 250 5.72 17.74 -12.35
N ASP A 251 6.16 18.96 -12.70
CA ASP A 251 6.55 19.97 -11.70
C ASP A 251 5.33 20.69 -11.08
N GLY A 252 4.16 20.57 -11.72
CA GLY A 252 2.92 21.17 -11.26
C GLY A 252 2.29 20.46 -10.06
N ILE A 253 1.07 20.90 -9.70
CA ILE A 253 0.23 20.14 -8.76
C ILE A 253 -0.37 18.93 -9.48
N ILE A 254 -0.06 17.74 -8.99
CA ILE A 254 -0.47 16.45 -9.55
C ILE A 254 -1.62 15.85 -8.72
N VAL A 255 -2.68 15.42 -9.38
CA VAL A 255 -3.79 14.69 -8.75
C VAL A 255 -4.08 13.41 -9.54
N CYS A 256 -4.12 12.26 -8.87
CA CYS A 256 -4.41 10.99 -9.51
C CYS A 256 -5.86 10.91 -10.03
N PRO A 257 -6.18 10.04 -11.01
CA PRO A 257 -7.51 9.93 -11.59
C PRO A 257 -8.60 9.62 -10.56
N TYR A 258 -8.28 8.76 -9.58
CA TYR A 258 -9.17 8.41 -8.47
C TYR A 258 -9.53 9.63 -7.60
N CYS A 259 -8.55 10.44 -7.22
CA CYS A 259 -8.82 11.67 -6.49
C CYS A 259 -9.62 12.66 -7.34
N TYR A 260 -9.23 12.83 -8.61
CA TYR A 260 -9.86 13.80 -9.50
C TYR A 260 -11.33 13.47 -9.76
N VAL A 261 -11.66 12.19 -9.99
CA VAL A 261 -13.02 11.73 -10.24
C VAL A 261 -13.91 11.85 -9.01
N GLU A 262 -13.37 11.85 -7.78
CA GLU A 262 -14.09 12.14 -6.53
C GLU A 262 -14.25 13.64 -6.26
N GLY A 263 -13.79 14.48 -7.19
CA GLY A 263 -13.92 15.93 -7.13
C GLY A 263 -12.70 16.64 -6.55
N ARG A 264 -11.73 15.92 -5.97
CA ARG A 264 -10.48 16.50 -5.45
C ARG A 264 -9.71 17.16 -6.59
N THR A 265 -9.04 18.28 -6.32
CA THR A 265 -8.41 19.08 -7.39
C THR A 265 -7.40 20.07 -6.83
N CYS A 266 -6.69 20.83 -7.67
CA CYS A 266 -5.90 21.98 -7.26
C CYS A 266 -6.79 23.17 -6.83
N ARG A 267 -6.22 24.22 -6.22
CA ARG A 267 -6.97 25.42 -5.80
C ARG A 267 -7.85 26.02 -6.90
N CYS A 268 -7.31 26.18 -8.11
CA CYS A 268 -8.05 26.82 -9.22
C CYS A 268 -9.06 25.90 -9.92
N GLY A 269 -9.03 24.59 -9.66
CA GLY A 269 -9.90 23.59 -10.29
C GLY A 269 -9.65 23.32 -11.77
N ALA A 270 -8.67 24.00 -12.38
CA ALA A 270 -8.28 23.82 -13.77
C ALA A 270 -7.04 22.94 -13.85
N MET A 271 -7.27 21.67 -14.16
CA MET A 271 -6.21 20.67 -14.34
C MET A 271 -6.32 20.04 -15.73
N GLU A 272 -5.19 19.66 -16.30
CA GLU A 272 -5.06 19.00 -17.61
C GLU A 272 -4.73 17.53 -17.45
N ALA A 273 -5.23 16.67 -18.34
CA ALA A 273 -4.96 15.24 -18.27
C ALA A 273 -3.59 14.97 -18.91
N VAL A 274 -2.80 14.13 -18.24
CA VAL A 274 -1.44 13.78 -18.65
C VAL A 274 -1.23 12.28 -18.53
N GLN A 275 -0.44 11.71 -19.43
CA GLN A 275 0.05 10.34 -19.35
C GLN A 275 1.58 10.28 -19.32
N THR A 276 2.12 9.33 -18.54
CA THR A 276 3.56 9.14 -18.39
C THR A 276 4.20 8.48 -19.61
N LYS A 277 3.47 7.60 -20.31
CA LYS A 277 3.94 6.84 -21.48
C LYS A 277 2.78 6.52 -22.45
N PRO A 278 3.07 6.12 -23.70
CA PRO A 278 2.03 5.70 -24.64
C PRO A 278 1.23 4.50 -24.13
N SER A 279 -0.10 4.58 -24.12
CA SER A 279 -0.96 3.45 -23.69
C SER A 279 -0.79 2.19 -24.55
N GLU A 280 -0.31 2.32 -25.79
CA GLU A 280 -0.01 1.17 -26.65
C GLU A 280 1.11 0.28 -26.12
N ASP A 281 2.05 0.82 -25.34
CA ASP A 281 3.11 0.01 -24.74
C ASP A 281 2.54 -0.94 -23.68
N LEU A 282 1.57 -0.46 -22.90
CA LEU A 282 0.84 -1.27 -21.91
C LEU A 282 0.02 -2.36 -22.61
N LYS A 283 -0.75 -2.01 -23.65
CA LYS A 283 -1.55 -2.97 -24.44
C LYS A 283 -0.67 -4.03 -25.10
N ARG A 284 0.50 -3.65 -25.61
CA ARG A 284 1.47 -4.57 -26.23
C ARG A 284 2.00 -5.57 -25.21
N LEU A 285 2.36 -5.13 -24.01
CA LEU A 285 2.79 -6.04 -22.94
C LEU A 285 1.67 -7.00 -22.53
N HIS A 286 0.46 -6.48 -22.30
CA HIS A 286 -0.72 -7.30 -21.96
C HIS A 286 -0.96 -8.39 -23.01
N LYS A 287 -0.98 -8.01 -24.30
CA LYS A 287 -1.14 -8.98 -25.40
C LYS A 287 0.00 -10.00 -25.46
N ARG A 288 1.24 -9.58 -25.27
CA ARG A 288 2.41 -10.48 -25.27
C ARG A 288 2.33 -11.50 -24.14
N ALA A 289 1.96 -11.08 -22.94
CA ALA A 289 1.76 -11.97 -21.80
C ALA A 289 0.68 -13.02 -22.10
N LYS A 290 -0.45 -12.60 -22.68
CA LYS A 290 -1.52 -13.51 -23.10
C LYS A 290 -1.05 -14.54 -24.13
N ILE A 291 -0.32 -14.12 -25.15
CA ILE A 291 0.24 -15.04 -26.16
C ILE A 291 1.19 -16.04 -25.51
N ALA A 292 2.09 -15.59 -24.62
CA ALA A 292 3.01 -16.49 -23.92
C ALA A 292 2.28 -17.53 -23.05
N LEU A 293 1.15 -17.16 -22.43
CA LEU A 293 0.28 -18.07 -21.69
C LEU A 293 -0.40 -19.08 -22.61
N GLU A 294 -0.99 -18.63 -23.72
CA GLU A 294 -1.63 -19.49 -24.72
C GLU A 294 -0.63 -20.50 -25.33
N ASP A 295 0.56 -20.04 -25.72
CA ASP A 295 1.64 -20.88 -26.26
C ASP A 295 2.19 -21.88 -25.23
N SER A 296 2.02 -21.62 -23.94
CA SER A 296 2.50 -22.52 -22.89
C SER A 296 1.71 -23.83 -22.80
N GLY A 297 0.45 -23.83 -23.29
CA GLY A 297 -0.50 -24.94 -23.18
C GLY A 297 -1.05 -25.15 -21.76
N ILE A 298 -0.73 -24.27 -20.81
CA ILE A 298 -1.17 -24.37 -19.42
C ILE A 298 -2.47 -23.59 -19.27
N GLU A 299 -3.56 -24.33 -19.07
CA GLU A 299 -4.86 -23.74 -18.79
C GLU A 299 -4.85 -22.98 -17.46
N ASN A 300 -5.62 -21.90 -17.40
CA ASN A 300 -5.87 -21.24 -16.14
C ASN A 300 -6.75 -22.14 -15.28
N GLY A 301 -6.19 -22.75 -14.24
CA GLY A 301 -6.95 -23.51 -13.23
C GLY A 301 -7.86 -22.66 -12.36
N ARG A 302 -7.96 -21.35 -12.62
CA ARG A 302 -8.90 -20.41 -11.98
C ARG A 302 -10.08 -20.16 -12.91
N GLU A 303 -11.30 -20.18 -12.37
CA GLU A 303 -12.50 -19.77 -13.12
C GLU A 303 -12.32 -18.34 -13.65
N HIS A 304 -12.07 -18.22 -14.95
CA HIS A 304 -12.05 -16.95 -15.66
C HIS A 304 -13.44 -16.34 -15.64
N THR A 305 -13.58 -15.13 -15.10
CA THR A 305 -14.87 -14.43 -15.16
C THR A 305 -15.00 -13.37 -16.24
N TYR A 306 -13.94 -12.79 -16.85
CA TYR A 306 -14.18 -11.53 -17.58
C TYR A 306 -13.57 -11.23 -18.96
N LEU A 307 -12.59 -11.97 -19.51
CA LEU A 307 -12.07 -11.64 -20.87
C LEU A 307 -11.86 -12.80 -21.85
N SER A 308 -12.65 -13.87 -21.72
CA SER A 308 -12.79 -14.89 -22.79
C SER A 308 -13.74 -14.47 -23.92
N SER A 309 -14.30 -13.25 -23.91
CA SER A 309 -15.24 -12.79 -24.96
C SER A 309 -14.92 -11.41 -25.57
N ALA A 310 -13.63 -11.03 -25.68
CA ALA A 310 -13.26 -9.81 -26.40
C ALA A 310 -13.14 -10.03 -27.93
N ARG A 311 -14.26 -10.32 -28.60
CA ARG A 311 -14.45 -9.85 -30.00
C ARG A 311 -14.80 -8.35 -30.05
N SER A 312 -14.88 -7.67 -28.89
CA SER A 312 -15.34 -6.28 -28.80
C SER A 312 -14.67 -5.46 -27.69
N GLY A 313 -13.33 -5.46 -27.62
CA GLY A 313 -12.56 -4.41 -26.96
C GLY A 313 -12.78 -4.19 -25.46
N ILE A 314 -12.02 -3.25 -24.91
CA ILE A 314 -11.97 -2.78 -23.51
C ILE A 314 -13.32 -2.21 -23.00
N LYS A 315 -14.43 -2.43 -23.73
CA LYS A 315 -15.78 -1.94 -23.42
C LYS A 315 -16.79 -3.07 -23.16
N SER A 316 -16.41 -4.34 -23.30
CA SER A 316 -17.33 -5.45 -23.01
C SER A 316 -17.30 -5.81 -21.52
N GLN A 317 -18.38 -5.43 -20.84
CA GLN A 317 -18.82 -5.87 -19.51
C GLN A 317 -18.21 -5.13 -18.30
N GLY A 318 -18.97 -4.17 -17.77
CA GLY A 318 -19.03 -3.89 -16.33
C GLY A 318 -17.87 -3.17 -15.66
N HIS A 319 -16.66 -3.14 -16.22
CA HIS A 319 -15.50 -2.56 -15.53
C HIS A 319 -15.30 -1.06 -15.80
N LEU A 320 -15.14 -0.28 -14.73
CA LEU A 320 -14.97 1.18 -14.77
C LEU A 320 -13.60 1.62 -15.26
N GLY A 321 -13.56 2.31 -16.41
CA GLY A 321 -12.41 3.14 -16.77
C GLY A 321 -12.35 4.40 -15.91
N VAL A 322 -11.72 4.34 -14.73
CA VAL A 322 -11.64 5.47 -13.79
C VAL A 322 -11.00 6.71 -14.44
N PHE A 323 -9.93 6.52 -15.22
CA PHE A 323 -9.32 7.63 -15.95
C PHE A 323 -10.25 8.21 -17.00
N GLN A 324 -10.95 7.37 -17.77
CA GLN A 324 -11.99 7.83 -18.69
C GLN A 324 -13.08 8.66 -17.99
N ALA A 325 -13.55 8.21 -16.83
CA ALA A 325 -14.54 8.94 -16.03
C ALA A 325 -13.98 10.29 -15.56
N ALA A 326 -12.73 10.34 -15.12
CA ALA A 326 -12.03 11.56 -14.74
C ALA A 326 -11.88 12.54 -15.93
N CYS A 327 -11.53 12.06 -17.13
CA CYS A 327 -11.49 12.86 -18.35
C CYS A 327 -12.88 13.42 -18.72
N ASN A 328 -13.93 12.60 -18.58
CA ASN A 328 -15.32 13.05 -18.76
C ASN A 328 -15.66 14.18 -17.77
N LEU A 329 -15.25 14.08 -16.51
CA LEU A 329 -15.43 15.13 -15.50
C LEU A 329 -14.69 16.42 -15.87
N GLN A 330 -13.43 16.32 -16.29
CA GLN A 330 -12.64 17.46 -16.73
C GLN A 330 -13.33 18.19 -17.89
N ARG A 331 -13.78 17.46 -18.92
CA ARG A 331 -14.53 18.04 -20.04
C ARG A 331 -15.80 18.75 -19.58
N ARG A 332 -16.49 18.24 -18.56
CA ARG A 332 -17.65 18.93 -17.95
C ARG A 332 -17.26 20.22 -17.25
N ARG A 333 -16.17 20.22 -16.47
CA ARG A 333 -15.65 21.41 -15.78
C ARG A 333 -15.27 22.53 -16.76
N LEU A 334 -14.70 22.18 -17.92
CA LEU A 334 -14.33 23.15 -18.96
C LEU A 334 -15.52 23.83 -19.66
N LYS A 335 -16.69 23.18 -19.73
CA LYS A 335 -17.84 23.66 -20.52
C LYS A 335 -18.58 24.88 -19.94
N LYS A 336 -18.17 25.45 -18.80
CA LYS A 336 -18.62 26.73 -18.15
C LYS A 336 -20.15 27.03 -18.05
N LYS A 337 -21.04 26.16 -18.55
CA LYS A 337 -22.50 26.37 -18.68
C LYS A 337 -23.35 25.46 -17.78
N VAL A 338 -22.82 24.97 -16.66
CA VAL A 338 -23.69 24.27 -15.68
C VAL A 338 -24.27 25.35 -14.78
N ARG A 339 -25.56 25.65 -14.95
CA ARG A 339 -26.31 26.43 -13.95
C ARG A 339 -26.20 25.68 -12.63
N ASP A 340 -25.68 26.34 -11.60
CA ASP A 340 -25.68 25.79 -10.24
C ASP A 340 -27.13 25.51 -9.84
N GLY A 341 -27.46 24.23 -9.64
CA GLY A 341 -28.69 23.85 -8.96
C GLY A 341 -28.62 24.36 -7.52
N SER A 342 -29.74 24.88 -7.02
CA SER A 342 -29.85 25.70 -5.81
C SER A 342 -29.39 25.07 -4.48
N LEU A 343 -28.93 23.82 -4.46
CA LEU A 343 -28.59 23.09 -3.23
C LEU A 343 -27.11 22.75 -3.06
N CYS A 344 -26.26 22.80 -4.11
CA CYS A 344 -24.86 22.40 -3.97
C CYS A 344 -23.92 23.22 -4.90
N ARG A 345 -23.08 24.09 -4.31
CA ARG A 345 -22.28 25.12 -5.01
C ARG A 345 -20.89 24.66 -5.45
N VAL A 346 -20.79 23.56 -6.21
CA VAL A 346 -19.51 23.16 -6.82
C VAL A 346 -19.73 22.84 -8.31
N PRO A 347 -19.11 23.58 -9.25
CA PRO A 347 -19.27 23.35 -10.69
C PRO A 347 -18.95 21.93 -11.12
N GLY A 348 -19.79 21.35 -11.98
CA GLY A 348 -19.63 19.99 -12.48
C GLY A 348 -20.05 18.89 -11.50
N SER A 349 -20.54 19.25 -10.31
CA SER A 349 -20.86 18.28 -9.24
C SER A 349 -22.27 17.70 -9.31
N VAL A 350 -23.06 18.06 -10.33
CA VAL A 350 -24.44 17.61 -10.53
C VAL A 350 -24.56 16.85 -11.85
N LEU A 351 -25.25 15.70 -11.81
CA LEU A 351 -25.68 14.95 -13.00
C LEU A 351 -27.19 15.10 -13.19
N PRO A 352 -27.66 15.76 -14.27
CA PRO A 352 -29.08 15.84 -14.57
C PRO A 352 -29.59 14.52 -15.15
N CYS A 353 -30.81 14.11 -14.80
CA CYS A 353 -31.51 13.02 -15.48
C CYS A 353 -32.57 13.58 -16.43
N LYS A 354 -32.56 13.13 -17.69
CA LYS A 354 -33.56 13.52 -18.69
C LYS A 354 -34.97 12.98 -18.39
N LEU A 355 -35.07 11.83 -17.72
CA LEU A 355 -36.32 11.14 -17.44
C LEU A 355 -36.93 11.56 -16.10
N CYS A 356 -36.12 11.82 -15.06
CA CYS A 356 -36.62 12.35 -13.78
C CYS A 356 -36.86 13.86 -13.81
N HIS A 357 -36.33 14.58 -14.81
CA HIS A 357 -36.27 16.04 -14.85
C HIS A 357 -35.56 16.69 -13.64
N MET A 358 -34.74 15.92 -12.92
CA MET A 358 -34.02 16.33 -11.71
C MET A 358 -32.52 16.07 -11.84
N GLY A 359 -31.71 16.93 -11.22
CA GLY A 359 -30.27 16.71 -11.08
C GLY A 359 -29.91 16.36 -9.64
N ARG A 360 -28.96 15.43 -9.47
CA ARG A 360 -28.42 15.06 -8.15
C ARG A 360 -26.93 15.36 -8.11
N CYS A 361 -26.44 15.86 -6.96
CA CYS A 361 -25.00 16.01 -6.78
C CYS A 361 -24.33 14.69 -6.43
N PHE A 362 -23.02 14.57 -6.60
CA PHE A 362 -22.30 13.31 -6.33
C PHE A 362 -22.42 12.83 -4.89
N SER A 363 -22.45 13.74 -3.89
CA SER A 363 -22.71 13.37 -2.50
C SER A 363 -24.09 12.72 -2.35
N HIS A 364 -25.14 13.32 -2.90
CA HIS A 364 -26.49 12.75 -2.87
C HIS A 364 -26.65 11.50 -3.74
N ILE A 365 -25.85 11.34 -4.81
CA ILE A 365 -25.82 10.12 -5.61
C ILE A 365 -25.23 8.97 -4.78
N LEU A 366 -24.17 9.24 -4.01
CA LEU A 366 -23.59 8.27 -3.10
C LEU A 366 -24.54 7.96 -1.92
N GLU A 367 -25.03 8.98 -1.21
CA GLU A 367 -25.86 8.81 -0.02
C GLU A 367 -27.22 8.15 -0.30
N ASN A 368 -27.86 8.50 -1.43
CA ASN A 368 -29.18 7.98 -1.75
C ASN A 368 -29.15 6.76 -2.65
N GLY A 369 -28.13 6.63 -3.50
CA GLY A 369 -28.04 5.59 -4.53
C GLY A 369 -26.87 4.63 -4.37
N LEU A 370 -25.96 4.83 -3.41
CA LEU A 370 -24.75 4.02 -3.23
C LEU A 370 -23.91 3.91 -4.52
N LEU A 371 -23.89 5.00 -5.30
CA LEU A 371 -23.20 5.09 -6.59
C LEU A 371 -21.96 5.97 -6.45
N HIS A 372 -20.80 5.42 -6.77
CA HIS A 372 -19.57 6.19 -6.83
C HIS A 372 -19.57 7.15 -8.03
N SER A 373 -18.84 8.25 -7.93
CA SER A 373 -18.82 9.28 -8.97
C SER A 373 -18.26 8.77 -10.29
N SER A 374 -17.22 7.92 -10.28
CA SER A 374 -16.66 7.31 -11.49
C SER A 374 -17.72 6.54 -12.27
N GLU A 375 -18.54 5.77 -11.56
CA GLU A 375 -19.63 5.00 -12.15
C GLU A 375 -20.75 5.89 -12.67
N ALA A 376 -21.22 6.82 -11.83
CA ALA A 376 -22.27 7.73 -12.21
C ALA A 376 -21.90 8.56 -13.45
N ILE A 377 -20.65 9.02 -13.54
CA ILE A 377 -20.13 9.73 -14.71
C ILE A 377 -20.08 8.81 -15.93
N THR A 378 -19.61 7.57 -15.78
CA THR A 378 -19.51 6.60 -16.87
C THR A 378 -20.88 6.27 -17.45
N LEU A 379 -21.84 5.89 -16.60
CA LEU A 379 -23.22 5.59 -16.97
C LEU A 379 -23.92 6.78 -17.64
N TYR A 380 -23.64 8.00 -17.16
CA TYR A 380 -24.20 9.21 -17.74
C TYR A 380 -23.70 9.50 -19.17
N HIS A 381 -22.46 9.13 -19.49
CA HIS A 381 -21.88 9.38 -20.82
C HIS A 381 -22.03 8.19 -21.78
N SER A 382 -22.25 6.98 -21.29
CA SER A 382 -22.38 5.78 -22.12
C SER A 382 -23.70 5.74 -22.92
N ASP A 383 -24.78 6.34 -22.39
CA ASP A 383 -26.10 6.33 -23.02
C ASP A 383 -26.64 7.75 -23.29
N LYS A 384 -26.69 8.12 -24.57
CA LYS A 384 -27.25 9.41 -25.02
C LYS A 384 -28.75 9.55 -24.72
N THR A 385 -29.50 8.45 -24.63
CA THR A 385 -30.93 8.47 -24.31
C THR A 385 -31.17 8.80 -22.84
N GLY A 386 -30.20 8.50 -21.98
CA GLY A 386 -30.26 8.71 -20.53
C GLY A 386 -31.09 7.65 -19.79
N ARG A 387 -31.51 6.57 -20.47
CA ARG A 387 -32.26 5.45 -19.88
C ARG A 387 -31.39 4.65 -18.93
N LEU A 388 -30.15 4.35 -19.31
CA LEU A 388 -29.23 3.59 -18.46
C LEU A 388 -28.91 4.34 -17.17
N TRP A 389 -28.54 5.62 -17.27
CA TRP A 389 -28.35 6.48 -16.10
C TRP A 389 -29.61 6.53 -15.24
N HIS A 390 -30.78 6.73 -15.85
CA HIS A 390 -32.06 6.77 -15.13
C HIS A 390 -32.36 5.49 -14.36
N GLN A 391 -32.28 4.34 -15.02
CA GLN A 391 -32.53 3.04 -14.41
C GLN A 391 -31.59 2.82 -13.23
N GLN A 392 -30.29 3.04 -13.43
CA GLN A 392 -29.30 2.79 -12.40
C GLN A 392 -29.51 3.70 -11.19
N HIS A 393 -29.59 5.02 -11.34
CA HIS A 393 -29.72 5.88 -10.15
C HIS A 393 -31.11 5.86 -9.48
N SER A 394 -32.14 5.34 -10.14
CA SER A 394 -33.48 5.17 -9.54
C SER A 394 -33.61 3.87 -8.76
N GLU A 395 -32.93 2.80 -9.19
CA GLU A 395 -33.00 1.46 -8.59
C GLU A 395 -31.79 1.10 -7.72
N ALA A 396 -30.72 1.92 -7.73
CA ALA A 396 -29.43 1.51 -7.19
C ALA A 396 -29.43 1.20 -5.69
N ARG A 397 -30.22 1.89 -4.86
CA ARG A 397 -30.13 1.72 -3.40
C ARG A 397 -30.41 0.27 -2.97
N SER A 398 -31.57 -0.25 -3.33
CA SER A 398 -32.01 -1.59 -2.91
C SER A 398 -31.10 -2.69 -3.45
N LYS A 399 -30.58 -2.54 -4.67
CA LYS A 399 -29.66 -3.50 -5.29
C LYS A 399 -28.26 -3.48 -4.67
N ARG A 400 -27.84 -2.34 -4.12
CA ARG A 400 -26.46 -2.15 -3.64
C ARG A 400 -26.25 -2.37 -2.15
N GLU A 401 -27.30 -2.27 -1.35
CA GLU A 401 -27.24 -2.72 0.03
C GLU A 401 -26.86 -4.22 0.10
N GLU A 402 -27.34 -5.02 -0.85
CA GLU A 402 -26.91 -6.43 -1.03
C GLU A 402 -25.43 -6.53 -1.45
N ALA A 403 -24.99 -5.69 -2.39
CA ALA A 403 -23.61 -5.67 -2.89
C ALA A 403 -22.54 -5.28 -1.84
N TRP A 404 -22.92 -4.57 -0.78
CA TRP A 404 -21.99 -4.32 0.33
C TRP A 404 -21.59 -5.60 1.07
N SER A 405 -22.50 -6.58 1.15
CA SER A 405 -22.16 -7.87 1.75
C SER A 405 -21.09 -8.60 0.95
N THR A 406 -21.13 -8.50 -0.39
CA THR A 406 -20.12 -9.12 -1.27
C THR A 406 -18.78 -8.40 -1.17
N VAL A 407 -18.76 -7.08 -1.03
CA VAL A 407 -17.52 -6.31 -0.77
C VAL A 407 -16.89 -6.73 0.55
N LYS A 408 -17.67 -6.85 1.62
CA LYS A 408 -17.17 -7.29 2.93
C LYS A 408 -16.60 -8.70 2.89
N GLN A 409 -17.31 -9.65 2.27
CA GLN A 409 -16.81 -11.01 2.09
C GLN A 409 -15.52 -11.03 1.27
N ALA A 410 -15.40 -10.18 0.25
CA ALA A 410 -14.19 -10.04 -0.54
C ALA A 410 -13.03 -9.48 0.30
N GLU A 411 -13.27 -8.47 1.14
CA GLU A 411 -12.30 -7.95 2.10
C GLU A 411 -11.83 -9.01 3.10
N GLU A 412 -12.75 -9.81 3.66
CA GLU A 412 -12.42 -10.88 4.62
C GLU A 412 -11.57 -11.99 3.98
N LYS A 413 -11.91 -12.37 2.75
CA LYS A 413 -11.22 -13.44 2.01
C LYS A 413 -9.96 -12.97 1.27
N GLY A 414 -9.74 -11.66 1.18
CA GLY A 414 -8.67 -11.08 0.35
C GLY A 414 -8.86 -11.35 -1.16
N SER A 415 -10.10 -11.55 -1.60
CA SER A 415 -10.43 -11.84 -3.00
C SER A 415 -10.81 -10.57 -3.76
N ARG A 416 -10.63 -10.57 -5.09
CA ARG A 416 -11.02 -9.47 -5.97
C ARG A 416 -12.51 -9.09 -5.76
N PRO A 417 -12.81 -7.83 -5.36
CA PRO A 417 -14.18 -7.36 -5.23
C PRO A 417 -14.71 -6.84 -6.58
N ASP A 418 -16.03 -6.62 -6.65
CA ASP A 418 -16.58 -5.71 -7.64
C ASP A 418 -16.10 -4.28 -7.33
N VAL A 419 -15.33 -3.70 -8.27
CA VAL A 419 -14.63 -2.42 -8.07
C VAL A 419 -15.63 -1.27 -7.87
N ASP A 420 -16.77 -1.29 -8.55
CA ASP A 420 -17.77 -0.22 -8.52
C ASP A 420 -18.42 -0.16 -7.14
N HIS A 421 -18.82 -1.33 -6.64
CA HIS A 421 -19.37 -1.49 -5.30
C HIS A 421 -18.34 -1.16 -4.21
N MET A 422 -17.09 -1.58 -4.40
CA MET A 422 -15.99 -1.29 -3.47
C MET A 422 -15.73 0.22 -3.36
N LEU A 423 -15.62 0.95 -4.48
CA LEU A 423 -15.38 2.39 -4.45
C LEU A 423 -16.52 3.15 -3.76
N ALA A 424 -17.77 2.77 -4.03
CA ALA A 424 -18.92 3.35 -3.34
C ALA A 424 -18.90 3.06 -1.84
N TYR A 425 -18.65 1.80 -1.45
CA TYR A 425 -18.55 1.38 -0.05
C TYR A 425 -17.45 2.18 0.69
N LEU A 426 -16.24 2.24 0.14
CA LEU A 426 -15.13 2.95 0.75
C LEU A 426 -15.36 4.46 0.85
N ALA A 427 -16.01 5.08 -0.15
CA ALA A 427 -16.37 6.49 -0.10
C ALA A 427 -17.38 6.81 1.03
N THR A 428 -18.23 5.85 1.42
CA THR A 428 -19.14 6.01 2.56
C THR A 428 -18.48 5.76 3.92
N LYS A 429 -17.52 4.82 3.97
CA LYS A 429 -16.86 4.38 5.22
C LYS A 429 -15.68 5.28 5.60
N PHE A 430 -14.78 5.56 4.67
CA PHE A 430 -13.55 6.31 4.89
C PHE A 430 -13.73 7.76 4.45
N VAL A 431 -14.34 8.58 5.32
CA VAL A 431 -14.67 10.00 5.04
C VAL A 431 -13.67 10.99 5.65
N THR A 432 -12.73 10.49 6.47
CA THR A 432 -11.66 11.28 7.09
C THR A 432 -10.40 11.16 6.23
N CYS A 433 -9.77 12.27 5.89
CA CYS A 433 -8.54 12.28 5.09
C CYS A 433 -7.50 13.26 5.63
N LYS A 434 -6.22 12.99 5.33
CA LYS A 434 -5.07 13.83 5.69
C LYS A 434 -4.26 14.21 4.43
N PRO A 435 -4.69 15.21 3.64
CA PRO A 435 -4.07 15.50 2.36
C PRO A 435 -2.56 15.81 2.48
N ILE A 436 -1.78 15.43 1.46
CA ILE A 436 -0.32 15.63 1.43
C ILE A 436 0.04 17.12 1.28
N LYS A 437 -0.56 17.82 0.30
CA LYS A 437 -0.41 19.26 0.09
C LYS A 437 -1.74 19.99 0.30
N PRO A 438 -2.25 20.10 1.55
CA PRO A 438 -3.57 20.67 1.83
C PRO A 438 -3.67 22.15 1.46
N ALA A 439 -2.54 22.87 1.44
CA ALA A 439 -2.52 24.27 1.00
C ALA A 439 -2.83 24.41 -0.50
N HIS A 440 -2.40 23.47 -1.36
CA HIS A 440 -2.46 23.58 -2.82
C HIS A 440 -3.60 22.79 -3.46
N THR A 441 -4.27 21.97 -2.66
CA THR A 441 -5.32 21.06 -3.11
C THR A 441 -6.66 21.35 -2.44
N ARG A 442 -7.73 20.79 -3.01
CA ARG A 442 -9.10 20.94 -2.55
C ARG A 442 -9.72 19.56 -2.34
N HIS A 443 -10.50 19.45 -1.27
CA HIS A 443 -11.28 18.26 -0.93
C HIS A 443 -12.33 17.92 -2.00
N GLY A 444 -12.63 16.63 -2.09
CA GLY A 444 -13.66 16.06 -2.94
C GLY A 444 -15.04 16.08 -2.29
N TRP A 445 -16.01 15.46 -2.95
CA TRP A 445 -17.41 15.45 -2.52
C TRP A 445 -17.71 14.50 -1.35
N TYR A 446 -16.80 13.56 -1.08
CA TYR A 446 -16.95 12.49 -0.09
C TYR A 446 -16.07 12.70 1.15
N ASP A 447 -15.30 13.79 1.19
CA ASP A 447 -14.39 14.09 2.28
C ASP A 447 -15.14 14.94 3.32
N LYS A 448 -15.31 14.44 4.54
CA LYS A 448 -16.08 15.11 5.61
C LYS A 448 -15.18 15.70 6.69
N ASN A 449 -14.15 14.95 7.09
CA ASN A 449 -13.24 15.34 8.15
C ASN A 449 -11.83 15.45 7.58
N VAL A 450 -11.21 16.62 7.76
CA VAL A 450 -9.87 16.87 7.23
C VAL A 450 -8.95 17.11 8.40
N LEU A 451 -8.03 16.18 8.60
CA LEU A 451 -6.94 16.36 9.52
C LEU A 451 -5.89 17.20 8.80
N VAL A 452 -5.94 18.51 9.02
CA VAL A 452 -4.86 19.39 8.56
C VAL A 452 -3.66 19.09 9.45
N ALA A 453 -2.57 18.61 8.87
CA ALA A 453 -1.30 18.53 9.56
C ALA A 453 -0.92 19.94 10.01
N ARG A 454 -1.19 20.29 11.28
CA ARG A 454 -0.48 21.40 11.91
C ARG A 454 0.94 20.91 12.06
N MET A 455 1.84 21.32 11.17
CA MET A 455 3.26 21.20 11.48
C MET A 455 3.47 21.94 12.81
N PRO A 456 3.93 21.27 13.86
CA PRO A 456 4.29 21.98 15.06
C PRO A 456 5.46 22.90 14.72
N ALA A 457 5.36 24.17 15.08
CA ALA A 457 6.38 25.20 14.82
C ALA A 457 7.70 24.97 15.59
N TYR A 458 7.96 23.77 16.12
CA TYR A 458 9.14 23.45 16.92
C TYR A 458 10.28 22.77 16.15
N ALA A 459 10.21 22.65 14.82
CA ALA A 459 11.24 21.98 14.01
C ALA A 459 12.08 22.93 13.13
N LEU A 460 12.24 24.20 13.53
CA LEU A 460 13.07 25.17 12.80
C LEU A 460 14.12 25.91 13.65
N ASP A 461 14.38 25.51 14.91
CA ASP A 461 15.43 26.16 15.70
C ASP A 461 16.17 25.20 16.64
N ALA A 462 16.96 24.31 16.03
CA ALA A 462 18.05 23.52 16.63
C ALA A 462 18.75 22.81 15.46
N THR A 463 20.01 23.00 15.07
CA THR A 463 21.17 23.66 15.65
C THR A 463 22.07 24.11 14.50
N ARG A 464 22.41 25.41 14.47
CA ARG A 464 23.64 25.88 13.81
C ARG A 464 24.78 25.44 14.73
N PRO A 465 25.78 24.65 14.29
CA PRO A 465 26.88 24.29 15.18
C PRO A 465 27.67 25.55 15.51
N GLN A 466 27.56 26.00 16.77
CA GLN A 466 28.53 26.91 17.34
C GLN A 466 29.86 26.16 17.43
N ASN A 467 30.91 26.78 16.90
CA ASN A 467 32.30 26.37 17.09
C ASN A 467 32.59 26.19 18.58
N VAL A 468 32.60 24.95 19.06
CA VAL A 468 33.21 24.61 20.35
C VAL A 468 34.65 24.22 20.05
N LYS A 469 35.54 25.11 20.47
CA LYS A 469 36.99 24.89 20.50
C LYS A 469 37.29 23.64 21.32
N THR A 470 38.08 22.75 20.74
CA THR A 470 38.81 21.70 21.41
C THR A 470 39.68 22.28 22.53
N SER A 471 39.46 21.84 23.76
CA SER A 471 40.40 22.01 24.87
C SER A 471 40.77 20.64 25.42
N THR A 472 41.92 20.16 24.94
CA THR A 472 42.71 19.08 25.50
C THR A 472 43.31 19.57 26.81
N GLU A 473 42.95 18.97 27.95
CA GLU A 473 43.68 19.19 29.20
C GLU A 473 44.77 18.12 29.34
N ILE A 474 46.02 18.56 29.22
CA ILE A 474 47.21 17.85 29.69
C ILE A 474 47.74 18.65 30.89
N TYR A 475 47.93 17.98 32.01
CA TYR A 475 48.64 18.48 33.18
C TYR A 475 50.07 18.92 32.83
N SER A 476 50.46 20.15 33.19
CA SER A 476 51.58 20.44 34.11
C SER A 476 52.10 21.89 34.04
N ALA A 477 52.21 22.47 35.25
CA ALA A 477 53.26 23.32 35.79
C ALA A 477 53.68 24.68 35.15
N ASP A 478 53.63 25.70 36.02
CA ASP A 478 54.51 26.86 36.19
C ASP A 478 54.53 28.03 35.18
N GLY A 479 54.51 29.24 35.76
CA GLY A 479 55.37 30.33 35.30
C GLY A 479 54.72 31.57 34.65
N SER A 480 54.24 32.48 35.49
CA SER A 480 54.62 33.91 35.50
C SER A 480 54.47 34.82 34.24
N VAL A 481 53.84 36.00 34.49
CA VAL A 481 54.26 37.36 34.06
C VAL A 481 53.71 37.99 32.75
N ASN A 482 52.88 39.03 32.98
CA ASN A 482 52.76 40.37 32.35
C ASN A 482 52.65 40.61 30.82
N SER A 483 51.67 41.47 30.50
CA SER A 483 51.81 42.79 29.80
C SER A 483 51.17 42.97 28.41
N ARG A 484 50.14 43.83 28.39
CA ARG A 484 49.87 45.03 27.56
C ARG A 484 49.78 44.97 26.02
N ASN A 485 48.62 45.49 25.59
CA ASN A 485 48.34 46.61 24.65
C ASN A 485 48.61 46.57 23.13
N ASN A 486 47.64 47.23 22.47
CA ASN A 486 47.60 47.93 21.17
C ASN A 486 47.39 47.05 19.93
N SER A 487 46.30 47.19 19.16
CA SER A 487 45.67 48.34 18.47
C SER A 487 46.26 48.63 17.07
N LEU A 488 45.35 48.79 16.11
CA LEU A 488 45.42 49.50 14.81
C LEU A 488 45.50 48.68 13.49
N ASN A 489 44.42 48.88 12.72
CA ASN A 489 44.36 49.34 11.31
C ASN A 489 44.36 48.37 10.12
N ASN A 490 43.22 48.41 9.41
CA ASN A 490 43.00 48.62 7.96
C ASN A 490 44.08 48.17 6.95
N ALA A 491 43.68 47.34 5.97
CA ALA A 491 43.54 47.76 4.56
C ALA A 491 43.02 46.62 3.67
N ASN A 492 42.29 47.03 2.62
CA ASN A 492 41.64 46.26 1.57
C ASN A 492 42.57 45.36 0.76
N VAL A 493 42.05 44.20 0.31
CA VAL A 493 42.44 43.57 -0.97
C VAL A 493 41.20 42.93 -1.60
N GLU A 494 40.92 43.33 -2.84
CA GLU A 494 39.91 42.77 -3.77
C GLU A 494 40.25 41.33 -4.15
N PHE A 495 39.24 40.48 -4.33
CA PHE A 495 39.36 39.21 -5.05
C PHE A 495 38.15 38.98 -5.96
N GLU A 496 38.47 38.62 -7.21
CA GLU A 496 37.55 38.14 -8.25
C GLU A 496 36.76 36.89 -7.81
N PRO A 497 35.52 36.68 -8.29
CA PRO A 497 34.82 35.44 -8.06
C PRO A 497 35.18 34.39 -9.11
N LEU A 498 35.85 33.34 -8.68
CA LEU A 498 35.89 32.06 -9.39
C LEU A 498 34.60 31.27 -9.11
N THR A 499 34.12 30.68 -10.19
CA THR A 499 33.00 29.75 -10.35
C THR A 499 32.95 28.65 -9.29
N ASN A 500 31.76 28.36 -8.75
CA ASN A 500 31.46 27.07 -8.14
C ASN A 500 30.07 26.60 -8.58
N ASP A 501 30.09 25.45 -9.24
CA ASP A 501 29.00 24.50 -9.41
C ASP A 501 28.57 23.89 -8.05
N ASP A 502 27.39 23.27 -8.10
CA ASP A 502 26.84 22.27 -7.18
C ASP A 502 26.33 22.72 -5.79
N HIS A 503 25.01 22.96 -5.73
CA HIS A 503 24.22 22.75 -4.52
C HIS A 503 23.02 21.83 -4.80
N MET A 504 23.22 20.55 -4.52
CA MET A 504 22.17 19.55 -4.34
C MET A 504 21.39 19.81 -3.04
N HIS A 505 20.06 19.71 -3.13
CA HIS A 505 19.17 19.66 -1.99
C HIS A 505 19.23 18.30 -1.28
N VAL A 506 19.31 18.40 0.05
CA VAL A 506 19.30 17.34 1.06
C VAL A 506 17.87 16.82 1.26
N LEU A 507 17.70 15.49 1.37
CA LEU A 507 17.03 14.78 2.49
C LEU A 507 17.00 13.24 2.26
N SER A 508 17.87 12.52 2.97
CA SER A 508 17.72 11.12 3.43
C SER A 508 18.84 10.80 4.46
N PRO A 509 18.67 9.81 5.36
CA PRO A 509 19.66 9.50 6.38
C PRO A 509 20.95 8.96 5.75
N VAL A 510 22.08 9.36 6.32
CA VAL A 510 23.43 8.98 5.90
C VAL A 510 23.60 7.46 5.97
N ALA A 511 23.71 6.82 4.80
CA ALA A 511 24.28 5.48 4.68
C ALA A 511 25.81 5.59 4.80
N VAL A 512 26.40 4.94 5.79
CA VAL A 512 27.85 4.78 5.87
C VAL A 512 28.25 3.70 4.85
N ALA A 513 28.79 4.12 3.72
CA ALA A 513 29.40 3.22 2.75
C ALA A 513 30.77 2.76 3.28
N VAL A 514 30.98 1.44 3.38
CA VAL A 514 32.29 0.84 3.61
C VAL A 514 32.92 0.54 2.25
N ASP A 515 34.08 1.13 1.99
CA ASP A 515 34.88 0.99 0.77
C ASP A 515 35.46 -0.44 0.65
N PRO A 516 35.18 -1.18 -0.44
CA PRO A 516 35.77 -2.48 -0.70
C PRO A 516 37.08 -2.33 -1.50
N SER A 517 38.09 -1.66 -0.94
CA SER A 517 39.43 -1.63 -1.55
C SER A 517 40.56 -1.53 -0.52
N SER A 518 40.69 -2.58 0.30
CA SER A 518 41.91 -2.80 1.10
C SER A 518 42.34 -4.26 1.04
N THR A 519 43.25 -4.55 0.12
CA THR A 519 44.04 -5.77 0.04
C THR A 519 45.08 -5.80 1.16
N ARG A 520 45.06 -6.84 2.01
CA ARG A 520 46.23 -7.43 2.74
C ARG A 520 45.82 -8.68 3.56
N PRO A 521 46.77 -9.54 3.98
CA PRO A 521 46.88 -10.88 3.42
C PRO A 521 46.30 -12.00 4.31
N TYR A 522 45.96 -13.07 3.59
CA TYR A 522 45.56 -14.39 4.04
C TYR A 522 46.52 -14.98 5.09
N VAL A 523 46.04 -15.26 6.30
CA VAL A 523 46.71 -16.13 7.27
C VAL A 523 46.05 -17.51 7.21
N ARG A 524 46.88 -18.49 6.88
CA ARG A 524 46.59 -19.92 6.74
C ARG A 524 46.04 -20.48 8.05
N ALA A 525 44.85 -21.07 8.01
CA ALA A 525 44.35 -21.95 9.06
C ALA A 525 44.46 -23.42 8.62
N SER A 526 44.96 -24.24 9.54
CA SER A 526 45.41 -25.61 9.36
C SER A 526 44.27 -26.63 9.19
N THR A 527 44.66 -27.79 8.67
CA THR A 527 43.93 -29.06 8.46
C THR A 527 42.90 -29.46 9.52
N PRO A 528 41.82 -30.17 9.13
CA PRO A 528 40.78 -30.62 10.03
C PRO A 528 41.22 -31.85 10.85
N VAL A 529 40.95 -31.81 12.15
CA VAL A 529 41.04 -32.96 13.05
C VAL A 529 39.69 -33.66 13.07
N THR A 530 39.71 -34.94 12.72
CA THR A 530 38.61 -35.89 12.86
C THR A 530 38.37 -36.18 14.34
N ILE A 531 37.17 -35.91 14.87
CA ILE A 531 36.69 -36.54 16.11
C ILE A 531 35.28 -37.07 15.89
N SER A 532 35.11 -38.32 16.25
CA SER A 532 33.93 -39.16 16.13
C SER A 532 32.88 -38.90 17.21
N SER A 533 31.62 -39.07 16.78
CA SER A 533 30.49 -39.71 17.49
C SER A 533 29.87 -39.10 18.75
N SER A 534 28.53 -39.09 18.68
CA SER A 534 27.52 -39.22 19.75
C SER A 534 26.98 -37.93 20.39
N SER A 535 25.81 -37.51 19.91
CA SER A 535 24.59 -37.41 20.75
C SER A 535 23.44 -36.87 19.90
N SER A 536 22.34 -37.61 19.91
CA SER A 536 21.07 -37.26 19.27
C SER A 536 20.45 -36.03 19.94
N LYS A 537 20.77 -34.83 19.46
CA LYS A 537 20.01 -33.63 19.82
C LYS A 537 18.74 -33.59 18.99
N LYS A 538 17.62 -33.90 19.65
CA LYS A 538 16.27 -33.61 19.16
C LYS A 538 16.22 -32.14 18.70
N ARG A 539 15.79 -31.91 17.46
CA ARG A 539 15.40 -30.58 16.98
C ARG A 539 14.17 -30.15 17.79
N THR A 540 14.37 -29.37 18.83
CA THR A 540 13.29 -28.66 19.51
C THR A 540 12.85 -27.54 18.58
N ARG A 541 11.63 -27.67 18.03
CA ARG A 541 10.94 -26.58 17.35
C ARG A 541 10.68 -25.53 18.44
N ALA A 542 11.28 -24.35 18.34
CA ALA A 542 10.92 -23.23 19.19
C ALA A 542 9.46 -22.90 18.89
N VAL A 543 8.58 -23.22 19.82
CA VAL A 543 7.20 -22.75 19.85
C VAL A 543 7.28 -21.52 20.74
N LEU A 544 7.01 -20.34 20.19
CA LEU A 544 6.75 -19.15 20.98
C LEU A 544 5.53 -19.44 21.85
N ASP A 545 5.64 -19.19 23.16
CA ASP A 545 4.49 -19.22 24.05
C ASP A 545 3.57 -18.05 23.68
N CYS A 546 2.54 -18.33 22.87
CA CYS A 546 1.55 -17.34 22.50
C CYS A 546 0.39 -17.36 23.51
N VAL A 547 0.02 -16.20 24.03
CA VAL A 547 -1.20 -16.02 24.84
C VAL A 547 -2.32 -15.52 23.93
N TYR A 548 -3.51 -16.09 24.09
CA TYR A 548 -4.68 -15.81 23.26
C TYR A 548 -5.75 -15.06 24.06
N ILE A 549 -6.21 -13.93 23.55
CA ILE A 549 -7.39 -13.22 24.06
C ILE A 549 -8.53 -13.43 23.06
N SER A 550 -9.56 -14.15 23.48
CA SER A 550 -10.74 -14.45 22.66
C SER A 550 -11.73 -13.30 22.70
N ALA A 551 -12.34 -12.97 21.57
CA ALA A 551 -13.58 -12.22 21.55
C ALA A 551 -14.70 -13.09 22.14
N ASP A 552 -15.18 -12.74 23.33
CA ASP A 552 -16.30 -13.45 23.97
C ASP A 552 -17.57 -13.24 23.14
N ARG A 553 -17.95 -14.24 22.33
CA ARG A 553 -19.22 -14.25 21.61
C ARG A 553 -20.35 -14.54 22.59
N ALA A 554 -20.78 -13.52 23.33
CA ALA A 554 -21.99 -13.58 24.13
C ALA A 554 -23.22 -13.81 23.22
N ALA A 555 -23.56 -15.08 23.00
CA ALA A 555 -24.77 -15.49 22.31
C ALA A 555 -26.00 -15.10 23.15
N VAL A 556 -26.70 -14.05 22.71
CA VAL A 556 -28.03 -13.71 23.22
C VAL A 556 -29.06 -14.68 22.63
N GLY A 557 -29.35 -15.74 23.38
CA GLY A 557 -30.71 -16.29 23.57
C GLY A 557 -31.20 -17.41 22.65
N LYS A 558 -31.20 -18.66 23.14
CA LYS A 558 -32.38 -19.37 23.71
C LYS A 558 -32.01 -20.81 24.03
N ARG A 559 -32.29 -21.21 25.28
CA ARG A 559 -32.15 -22.59 25.78
C ARG A 559 -33.10 -23.53 25.04
N SER A 560 -32.57 -24.66 24.56
CA SER A 560 -33.28 -25.94 24.57
C SER A 560 -32.28 -27.04 24.88
N SER A 561 -32.57 -27.76 25.97
CA SER A 561 -31.88 -28.90 26.54
C SER A 561 -31.66 -30.05 25.55
N ILE A 562 -30.44 -30.60 25.50
CA ILE A 562 -30.12 -32.03 25.33
C ILE A 562 -28.70 -32.22 25.91
N ASP A 563 -28.53 -33.26 26.74
CA ASP A 563 -27.30 -33.61 27.46
C ASP A 563 -26.11 -33.99 26.54
N PRO A 564 -24.85 -33.80 26.97
CA PRO A 564 -23.66 -34.21 26.22
C PRO A 564 -23.24 -35.66 26.52
N PRO A 565 -22.65 -36.41 25.57
CA PRO A 565 -22.01 -37.68 25.87
C PRO A 565 -20.63 -37.46 26.51
N ARG A 566 -20.37 -38.27 27.55
CA ARG A 566 -19.15 -38.28 28.37
C ARG A 566 -17.92 -38.71 27.57
N CYS A 567 -16.81 -38.00 27.78
CA CYS A 567 -15.45 -38.50 27.52
C CYS A 567 -15.13 -39.69 28.42
N ILE A 568 -14.61 -40.78 27.85
CA ILE A 568 -13.92 -41.85 28.56
C ILE A 568 -12.45 -41.82 28.17
N THR A 569 -11.60 -41.68 29.19
CA THR A 569 -10.15 -41.78 29.15
C THR A 569 -9.69 -43.25 29.20
N SER A 570 -8.68 -43.57 28.38
CA SER A 570 -7.64 -44.61 28.48
C SER A 570 -7.89 -45.85 29.37
N SER A 571 -7.79 -47.05 28.78
CA SER A 571 -6.77 -48.10 29.09
C SER A 571 -7.22 -49.49 28.62
N SER A 572 -6.24 -50.36 28.37
CA SER A 572 -6.30 -51.82 28.14
C SER A 572 -6.65 -52.33 26.73
N ILE A 573 -5.59 -52.67 25.99
CA ILE A 573 -5.56 -53.66 24.92
C ILE A 573 -5.28 -55.03 25.55
N PRO A 574 -5.99 -56.10 25.14
CA PRO A 574 -5.42 -57.44 25.15
C PRO A 574 -5.28 -58.02 23.73
N ALA A 575 -4.18 -58.75 23.53
CA ALA A 575 -3.84 -59.48 22.33
C ALA A 575 -4.48 -60.89 22.29
N ALA A 576 -4.93 -61.32 21.11
CA ALA A 576 -5.02 -62.72 20.65
C ALA A 576 -5.26 -62.71 19.12
N LEU A 577 -4.29 -63.05 18.28
CA LEU A 577 -4.04 -64.39 17.71
C LEU A 577 -5.27 -65.05 17.04
N ALA A 578 -5.34 -65.05 15.71
CA ALA A 578 -5.03 -66.22 14.87
C ALA A 578 -5.50 -66.05 13.41
N ARG A 579 -4.64 -66.55 12.52
CA ARG A 579 -4.75 -66.89 11.09
C ARG A 579 -6.16 -67.18 10.54
N VAL A 580 -6.39 -66.87 9.27
CA VAL A 580 -6.50 -67.83 8.14
C VAL A 580 -6.95 -67.08 6.85
N GLU A 581 -6.13 -67.24 5.80
CA GLU A 581 -6.39 -67.39 4.35
C GLU A 581 -7.24 -66.38 3.54
N ASP A 582 -6.58 -65.89 2.47
CA ASP A 582 -6.99 -65.83 1.06
C ASP A 582 -8.44 -65.47 0.69
N GLU A 583 -8.61 -64.39 -0.08
CA GLU A 583 -9.08 -64.50 -1.48
C GLU A 583 -8.94 -63.18 -2.25
N GLU A 584 -8.48 -63.30 -3.49
CA GLU A 584 -8.39 -62.28 -4.52
C GLU A 584 -9.79 -61.78 -4.93
N MET A 585 -9.93 -60.49 -5.26
CA MET A 585 -10.71 -60.13 -6.45
C MET A 585 -10.24 -58.81 -7.04
N VAL A 586 -9.96 -58.89 -8.34
CA VAL A 586 -9.46 -57.88 -9.27
C VAL A 586 -10.64 -57.31 -10.07
N CYS A 587 -10.54 -56.01 -10.41
CA CYS A 587 -11.31 -55.21 -11.39
C CYS A 587 -12.80 -54.93 -11.09
N ASP A 588 -13.33 -53.74 -11.37
CA ASP A 588 -12.99 -52.72 -12.40
C ASP A 588 -12.61 -51.33 -11.86
#